data_AF-A0AA47EKW8-F1
#
_entry.id   AF-A0AA47EKW8-F1
#
_cell.length_a   1.000
_cell.length_b   1.000
_cell.length_c   1.000
_cell.angle_alpha   90.00
_cell.angle_beta   90.00
_cell.angle_gamma   90.00
#
_symmetry.space_group_name_H-M   'P 1'
#
loop_
_entity.id
_entity.type
_entity.pdbx_description
1 polymer ?
#
loop_
_entity_poly.entity_id
_entity_poly.type
_entity_poly.pdbx_seq_one_letter_code
_entity_poly.pdbx_strand_id
1 'polypeptide(L)' 'MEKWKAESQSENLLRRYKADEFIKMIAEAEPIKEFDIDIYFKMIEKMIVFEGNKIIVTLLDGTEIEVLIK' A
#
# COMPACT_ATOMS: atom_id res chain seq x y z
N MET A 1 4.60 -7.15 7.23
CA MET A 1 5.77 -8.08 7.29
C MET A 1 5.39 -9.55 7.34
N GLU A 2 4.34 -9.95 8.07
CA GLU A 2 3.96 -11.37 8.19
C GLU A 2 3.65 -12.04 6.85
N LYS A 3 2.90 -11.37 5.96
CA LYS A 3 2.65 -11.85 4.59
C LYS A 3 3.94 -12.22 3.86
N TRP A 4 4.95 -11.34 3.89
CA TRP A 4 6.22 -11.58 3.21
C TRP A 4 7.04 -12.69 3.86
N LYS A 5 6.99 -12.82 5.20
CA LYS A 5 7.61 -13.96 5.89
C LYS A 5 6.97 -15.29 5.49
N ALA A 6 5.66 -15.33 5.30
CA ALA A 6 4.96 -16.52 4.80
C ALA A 6 5.35 -16.84 3.35
N GLU A 7 5.40 -15.83 2.47
CA GLU A 7 5.80 -16.02 1.06
C GLU A 7 7.28 -16.41 0.90
N SER A 8 8.16 -15.98 1.82
CA SER A 8 9.57 -16.43 1.90
C SER A 8 9.70 -17.94 2.17
N GLN A 9 8.67 -18.55 2.77
CA GLN A 9 8.60 -20.00 3.01
C GLN A 9 7.84 -20.74 1.90
N SER A 10 7.42 -20.05 0.84
CA SER A 10 6.72 -20.65 -0.29
C SER A 10 7.60 -21.67 -1.02
N GLU A 11 7.00 -22.77 -1.47
CA GLU A 11 7.63 -23.72 -2.41
C GLU A 11 7.88 -23.07 -3.79
N ASN A 12 7.15 -21.99 -4.12
CA ASN A 12 7.38 -21.25 -5.35
C ASN A 12 8.65 -20.41 -5.24
N LEU A 13 9.70 -20.82 -5.96
CA LEU A 13 11.02 -20.17 -5.95
C LEU A 13 10.97 -18.68 -6.29
N LEU A 14 10.13 -18.27 -7.25
CA LEU A 14 10.02 -16.86 -7.64
C LEU A 14 9.35 -16.02 -6.55
N ARG A 15 8.27 -16.54 -5.94
CA ARG A 15 7.59 -15.86 -4.83
C ARG A 15 8.51 -15.72 -3.63
N ARG A 16 9.22 -16.79 -3.28
CA ARG A 16 10.23 -16.79 -2.22
C ARG A 16 11.33 -15.78 -2.46
N TYR A 17 11.95 -15.82 -3.65
CA TYR A 17 13.00 -14.87 -4.02
C TYR A 17 12.52 -13.42 -3.90
N LYS A 18 11.34 -13.11 -4.42
CA LYS A 18 10.76 -11.77 -4.36
C LYS A 18 10.40 -11.33 -2.95
N ALA A 19 9.84 -12.23 -2.14
CA ALA A 19 9.56 -11.95 -0.74
C ALA A 19 10.84 -11.65 0.05
N ASP A 20 11.90 -12.42 -0.17
CA ASP A 20 13.21 -12.22 0.47
C ASP A 20 13.85 -10.88 0.05
N GLU A 21 13.83 -10.52 -1.23
CA GLU A 21 14.28 -9.21 -1.71
C GLU A 21 13.50 -8.07 -1.03
N PHE A 22 12.18 -8.20 -0.96
CA PHE A 22 11.31 -7.17 -0.40
C PHE A 22 11.52 -7.00 1.12
N ILE A 23 11.71 -8.10 1.84
CA ILE A 23 12.04 -8.09 3.28
C ILE A 23 13.34 -7.32 3.52
N LYS A 24 14.39 -7.58 2.72
CA LYS A 24 15.68 -6.88 2.86
C LYS A 24 15.53 -5.38 2.61
N MET A 25 14.84 -5.02 1.52
CA MET A 25 14.60 -3.62 1.18
C MET A 25 13.86 -2.86 2.30
N ILE A 26 12.83 -3.47 2.89
CA ILE A 26 12.09 -2.86 4.00
C ILE A 26 12.96 -2.78 5.27
N ALA A 27 13.78 -3.79 5.55
CA ALA A 27 14.63 -3.81 6.75
C ALA A 27 15.69 -2.70 6.74
N GLU A 28 16.16 -2.30 5.56
CA GLU A 28 17.11 -1.20 5.36
C GLU A 28 16.43 0.17 5.20
N ALA A 29 15.13 0.20 4.92
CA ALA A 29 14.38 1.43 4.74
C ALA A 29 14.12 2.14 6.08
N GLU A 30 14.28 3.46 6.11
CA GLU A 30 13.87 4.25 7.26
C GLU A 30 12.34 4.32 7.35
N PRO A 31 11.76 4.19 8.56
CA PRO A 31 10.34 4.35 8.73
C PRO A 31 9.93 5.78 8.40
N ILE A 32 8.80 5.90 7.71
CA ILE A 32 8.17 7.19 7.44
C ILE A 32 7.75 7.81 8.78
N LYS A 33 8.33 8.98 9.11
CA LYS A 33 8.06 9.68 10.38
C LYS A 33 6.88 10.65 10.28
N GLU A 34 6.61 11.14 9.09
CA GLU A 34 5.60 12.16 8.81
C GLU A 34 4.79 11.78 7.58
N PHE A 35 3.54 12.24 7.52
CA PHE A 35 2.69 11.98 6.37
C PHE A 35 3.27 12.62 5.11
N ASP A 36 3.55 11.80 4.10
CA ASP A 36 4.07 12.23 2.80
C ASP A 36 2.96 12.14 1.76
N ILE A 37 2.62 13.29 1.18
CA ILE A 37 1.55 13.44 0.19
C ILE A 37 1.88 12.68 -1.11
N ASP A 38 3.14 12.66 -1.54
CA ASP A 38 3.55 11.97 -2.76
C ASP A 38 3.46 10.45 -2.59
N ILE A 39 3.83 9.93 -1.42
CA ILE A 39 3.64 8.52 -1.07
C ILE A 39 2.15 8.19 -1.04
N TYR A 40 1.33 9.04 -0.41
CA TYR A 40 -0.11 8.84 -0.36
C TYR A 40 -0.71 8.77 -1.76
N PHE A 41 -0.38 9.70 -2.67
CA PHE A 41 -0.87 9.66 -4.05
C PHE A 41 -0.45 8.40 -4.81
N LYS A 42 0.76 7.88 -4.56
CA LYS A 42 1.22 6.60 -5.15
C LYS A 42 0.45 5.39 -4.63
N MET A 43 -0.17 5.48 -3.45
CA MET A 43 -0.99 4.41 -2.88
C MET A 43 -2.43 4.42 -3.38
N ILE A 44 -2.89 5.50 -4.04
CA ILE A 44 -4.25 5.60 -4.56
C ILE A 44 -4.36 4.77 -5.86
N GLU A 45 -5.32 3.86 -5.89
CA GLU A 45 -5.72 3.15 -7.10
C GLU A 45 -6.66 4.01 -7.95
N LYS A 46 -7.70 4.56 -7.33
CA LYS A 46 -8.68 5.43 -8.00
C LYS A 46 -9.34 6.40 -7.02
N MET A 47 -9.86 7.49 -7.55
CA MET A 47 -10.67 8.45 -6.83
C MET A 47 -11.97 8.69 -7.59
N ILE A 48 -13.11 8.55 -6.91
CA ILE A 48 -14.45 8.78 -7.47
C ILE A 48 -15.04 9.99 -6.76
N VAL A 49 -15.38 11.01 -7.55
CA VAL A 49 -16.01 12.23 -7.06
C VAL A 49 -17.51 12.17 -7.38
N PHE A 50 -18.33 12.35 -6.36
CA PHE A 50 -19.79 12.43 -6.49
C PHE A 50 -20.21 13.90 -6.42
N GLU A 51 -21.10 14.31 -7.33
CA GLU A 51 -21.70 15.66 -7.29
C GLU A 51 -22.33 15.91 -5.92
N GLY A 52 -21.95 17.00 -5.26
CA GLY A 52 -22.54 17.38 -3.97
C GLY A 52 -21.79 16.92 -2.72
N ASN A 53 -20.45 16.80 -2.80
CA ASN A 53 -19.51 16.86 -1.66
C ASN A 53 -18.95 15.53 -1.14
N LYS A 54 -19.05 14.43 -1.90
CA LYS A 54 -18.50 13.14 -1.49
C LYS A 54 -17.37 12.70 -2.41
N ILE A 55 -16.27 12.25 -1.82
CA ILE A 55 -15.14 11.62 -2.52
C ILE A 55 -14.93 10.23 -1.93
N ILE A 56 -14.83 9.22 -2.80
CA ILE A 56 -14.36 7.88 -2.41
C ILE A 56 -12.97 7.68 -3.00
N VAL A 57 -11.99 7.42 -2.14
CA VAL A 57 -10.62 7.08 -2.52
C VAL A 57 -10.42 5.59 -2.28
N THR A 58 -10.04 4.84 -3.31
CA THR A 58 -9.65 3.43 -3.19
C THR A 58 -8.14 3.34 -3.24
N LEU A 59 -7.52 2.70 -2.25
CA LEU A 59 -6.08 2.41 -2.23
C LEU A 59 -5.77 1.12 -2.98
N LEU A 60 -4.50 0.93 -3.38
CA LEU A 60 -4.02 -0.25 -4.11
C LEU A 60 -4.25 -1.59 -3.40
N ASP A 61 -4.49 -1.58 -2.09
CA ASP A 61 -4.82 -2.77 -1.31
C ASP A 61 -6.34 -3.03 -1.20
N GLY A 62 -7.15 -2.20 -1.86
CA GLY A 62 -8.62 -2.27 -1.85
C GLY A 62 -9.27 -1.49 -0.71
N THR A 63 -8.50 -0.82 0.16
CA THR A 63 -9.08 0.01 1.23
C THR A 63 -9.83 1.20 0.64
N GLU A 64 -11.08 1.40 1.06
CA GLU A 64 -11.90 2.54 0.63
C GLU A 64 -12.01 3.59 1.74
N ILE A 65 -11.71 4.84 1.39
CA ILE A 65 -11.80 6.00 2.27
C ILE A 65 -12.89 6.92 1.73
N GLU A 66 -13.91 7.17 2.54
CA GLU A 66 -14.97 8.13 2.23
C GLU A 66 -14.65 9.49 2.87
N VAL A 67 -14.66 10.55 2.07
CA VAL A 67 -14.43 11.92 2.49
C VAL A 67 -15.65 12.77 2.13
N LEU A 68 -16.18 13.49 3.12
CA LEU A 68 -17.25 14.47 2.94
C LEU A 68 -16.65 15.88 3.00
N ILE A 69 -16.80 16.64 1.92
CA ILE A 69 -16.43 18.05 1.85
C ILE A 69 -17.55 18.87 2.50
N LYS A 70 -17.21 19.75 3.44
CA LYS A 70 -18.15 20.68 4.08
C LYS A 70 -17.90 22.09 3.61
#